data_AF-A0AA95HG06-F1
#
_entry.id   AF-A0AA95HG06-F1
#
_cell.length_a   1.000
_cell.length_b   1.000
_cell.length_c   1.000
_cell.angle_alpha   90.00
_cell.angle_beta   90.00
_cell.angle_gamma   90.00
#
_symmetry.space_group_name_H-M   'P 1'
#
loop_
_entity.id
_entity.type
_entity.pdbx_description
1 polymer ?
#
loop_
_entity_poly.entity_id
_entity_poly.type
_entity_poly.pdbx_seq_one_letter_code
_entity_poly.pdbx_strand_id
1 'polypeptide(L)'
;MISYMELNEQNHKITELSNVLSYLINERSMCDTEVSCELFFRYVELVKEHLETEERELYQLLLMDDDNDARNTGRKFLSGSGEIKRVFGQYLKRWCKGKELRIRDHEAFIRDTREIFALVIRRIDDEIVHLYPTLLHNGYLPMKAQAA
;
A
#
# COMPACT_ATOMS: atom_id res chain seq x y z
N MET A 1 12.35 0.24 14.85
CA MET A 1 11.48 1.41 14.67
C MET A 1 11.73 1.96 13.28
N ILE A 2 10.73 1.91 12.42
CA ILE A 2 10.81 2.45 11.06
C ILE A 2 10.89 3.98 11.09
N SER A 3 11.61 4.57 10.14
CA SER A 3 11.75 6.02 9.98
C SER A 3 10.87 6.59 8.87
N TYR A 4 10.65 7.90 8.91
CA TYR A 4 9.95 8.64 7.85
C TYR A 4 10.59 8.41 6.48
N MET A 5 11.93 8.42 6.40
CA MET A 5 12.62 8.19 5.12
C MET A 5 12.38 6.78 4.57
N GLU A 6 12.32 5.76 5.42
CA GLU A 6 12.03 4.38 4.99
C GLU A 6 10.58 4.23 4.52
N LEU A 7 9.61 4.84 5.21
CA LEU A 7 8.22 4.87 4.79
C LEU A 7 8.05 5.60 3.45
N ASN A 8 8.68 6.77 3.32
CA ASN A 8 8.63 7.55 2.09
C ASN A 8 9.26 6.78 0.90
N GLU A 9 10.33 6.03 1.15
CA GLU A 9 10.95 5.16 0.14
C GLU A 9 10.03 3.98 -0.25
N GLN A 10 9.30 3.39 0.69
CA GLN A 10 8.28 2.39 0.39
C GLN A 10 7.16 2.99 -0.49
N ASN A 11 6.64 4.17 -0.11
CA ASN A 11 5.59 4.87 -0.86
C ASN A 11 6.05 5.22 -2.27
N HIS A 12 7.30 5.65 -2.42
CA HIS A 12 7.88 5.92 -3.74
C HIS A 12 7.90 4.67 -4.63
N LYS A 13 8.39 3.54 -4.12
CA LYS A 13 8.43 2.26 -4.87
C LYS A 13 7.05 1.75 -5.24
N ILE A 14 6.10 1.82 -4.33
CA ILE A 14 4.70 1.42 -4.57
C ILE A 14 4.08 2.30 -5.67
N THR A 15 4.32 3.61 -5.60
CA THR A 15 3.81 4.57 -6.60
C THR A 15 4.44 4.35 -7.96
N GLU A 16 5.76 4.14 -8.02
CA GLU A 16 6.49 3.86 -9.26
C GLU A 16 5.95 2.59 -9.94
N LEU A 17 5.81 1.50 -9.20
CA LEU A 17 5.25 0.26 -9.74
C LEU A 17 3.79 0.42 -10.18
N SER A 18 2.97 1.17 -9.42
CA SER A 18 1.59 1.47 -9.83
C SER A 18 1.56 2.17 -11.19
N ASN A 19 2.44 3.15 -11.40
CA ASN A 19 2.56 3.87 -12.65
C ASN A 19 2.99 2.95 -13.79
N VAL A 20 4.08 2.20 -13.63
CA VAL A 20 4.59 1.27 -14.65
C VAL A 20 3.52 0.25 -15.02
N LEU A 21 2.92 -0.41 -14.03
CA LEU A 21 1.89 -1.42 -14.26
C LEU A 21 0.65 -0.82 -14.92
N SER A 22 0.26 0.41 -14.61
CA SER A 22 -0.90 1.07 -15.24
C SER A 22 -0.76 1.21 -16.77
N TYR A 23 0.47 1.28 -17.28
CA TYR A 23 0.76 1.25 -18.71
C TYR A 23 0.79 -0.19 -19.25
N LEU A 24 1.48 -1.10 -18.55
CA LEU A 24 1.65 -2.49 -18.99
C LEU A 24 0.32 -3.24 -19.11
N ILE A 25 -0.62 -3.02 -18.17
CA ILE A 25 -1.90 -3.73 -18.17
C ILE A 25 -2.80 -3.39 -19.36
N ASN A 26 -2.56 -2.27 -20.07
CA ASN A 26 -3.39 -1.86 -21.19
C ASN A 26 -3.20 -2.76 -22.42
N GLU A 27 -2.05 -3.43 -22.51
CA GLU A 27 -1.75 -4.33 -23.61
C GLU A 27 -1.90 -5.78 -23.13
N ARG A 28 -2.83 -6.53 -23.72
CA ARG A 28 -3.15 -7.90 -23.27
C ARG A 28 -1.93 -8.80 -23.34
N SER A 29 -1.14 -8.66 -24.41
CA SER A 29 0.07 -9.46 -24.63
C SER A 29 1.14 -9.19 -23.58
N MET A 30 1.21 -7.98 -23.01
CA MET A 30 2.15 -7.66 -21.94
C MET A 30 1.79 -8.33 -20.63
N CYS A 31 0.50 -8.49 -20.33
CA CYS A 31 0.03 -9.08 -19.07
C CYS A 31 0.47 -10.53 -18.85
N ASP A 32 0.74 -11.28 -19.92
CA ASP A 32 1.19 -12.68 -19.84
C ASP A 32 2.73 -12.81 -19.84
N THR A 33 3.46 -11.70 -19.95
CA THR A 33 4.92 -11.73 -19.88
C THR A 33 5.39 -12.02 -18.46
N GLU A 34 6.47 -12.80 -18.34
CA GLU A 34 7.09 -13.12 -17.05
C GLU A 34 7.49 -11.84 -16.29
N VAL A 35 8.05 -10.86 -17.00
CA VAL A 35 8.45 -9.56 -16.43
C VAL A 35 7.26 -8.80 -15.85
N SER A 36 6.14 -8.73 -16.56
CA SER A 36 4.96 -8.01 -16.05
C SER A 36 4.34 -8.74 -14.86
N CYS A 37 4.31 -10.07 -14.88
CA CYS A 37 3.89 -10.87 -13.74
C CYS A 37 4.80 -10.63 -12.52
N GLU A 38 6.12 -10.62 -12.70
CA GLU A 38 7.08 -10.36 -11.62
C GLU A 38 6.86 -8.97 -11.00
N LEU A 39 6.76 -7.93 -11.83
CA LEU A 39 6.51 -6.57 -11.37
C LEU A 39 5.17 -6.47 -10.61
N PHE A 40 4.14 -7.14 -11.12
CA PHE A 40 2.83 -7.17 -10.47
C PHE A 40 2.89 -7.84 -9.09
N PHE A 41 3.51 -9.02 -8.97
CA PHE A 41 3.60 -9.69 -7.67
C PHE A 41 4.56 -8.98 -6.71
N ARG A 42 5.59 -8.31 -7.22
CA ARG A 42 6.44 -7.43 -6.43
C ARG A 42 5.66 -6.25 -5.86
N TYR A 43 4.81 -5.61 -6.67
CA TYR A 43 3.90 -4.56 -6.21
C TYR A 43 2.96 -5.06 -5.11
N VAL A 44 2.37 -6.25 -5.31
CA VAL A 44 1.48 -6.88 -4.33
C VAL A 44 2.16 -7.09 -2.99
N GLU A 45 3.39 -7.62 -2.98
CA GLU A 45 4.13 -7.85 -1.73
C GLU A 45 4.52 -6.53 -1.06
N LEU A 46 5.00 -5.54 -1.82
CA LEU A 46 5.34 -4.22 -1.26
C LEU A 46 4.15 -3.54 -0.58
N VAL A 47 2.95 -3.58 -1.17
CA VAL A 47 1.74 -3.02 -0.56
C VAL A 47 1.38 -3.75 0.74
N LYS A 48 1.46 -5.09 0.76
CA LYS A 48 1.17 -5.87 1.98
C LYS A 48 2.17 -5.56 3.08
N GLU A 49 3.46 -5.63 2.77
CA GLU A 49 4.55 -5.38 3.72
C GLU A 49 4.47 -3.96 4.29
N HIS A 50 4.14 -2.97 3.46
CA HIS A 50 3.94 -1.59 3.88
C HIS A 50 2.80 -1.48 4.90
N LEU A 51 1.60 -1.99 4.57
CA LEU A 51 0.45 -1.94 5.48
C LEU A 51 0.71 -2.71 6.80
N GLU A 52 1.38 -3.86 6.74
CA GLU A 52 1.75 -4.62 7.93
C GLU A 52 2.79 -3.90 8.80
N THR A 53 3.74 -3.20 8.16
CA THR A 53 4.75 -2.41 8.88
C THR A 53 4.11 -1.23 9.59
N GLU A 54 3.23 -0.49 8.93
CA GLU A 54 2.52 0.63 9.55
C GLU A 54 1.61 0.19 10.70
N GLU A 55 0.87 -0.91 10.54
CA GLU A 55 0.02 -1.47 11.60
C GLU A 55 0.82 -1.84 12.84
N ARG A 56 1.97 -2.51 12.64
CA ARG A 56 2.82 -2.99 13.73
C ARG A 56 3.57 -1.86 14.42
N GLU A 57 4.16 -0.96 13.66
CA GLU A 57 5.12 0.03 14.18
C GLU A 57 4.46 1.37 14.50
N LEU A 58 3.38 1.77 13.82
CA LEU A 58 2.85 3.14 13.89
C LEU A 58 1.48 3.21 14.59
N TYR A 59 0.51 2.38 14.17
CA TYR A 59 -0.86 2.57 14.65
C TYR A 59 -0.99 2.28 16.14
N GLN A 60 -0.23 1.30 16.65
CA GLN A 60 -0.21 0.99 18.09
C GLN A 60 0.23 2.19 18.93
N LEU A 61 1.20 2.98 18.45
CA LEU A 61 1.67 4.17 19.16
C LEU A 61 0.56 5.21 19.28
N LEU A 62 -0.14 5.49 18.17
CA LEU A 62 -1.25 6.45 18.16
C LEU A 62 -2.45 5.98 18.98
N LEU A 63 -2.74 4.68 19.01
CA LEU A 63 -3.86 4.12 19.78
C LEU A 63 -3.67 4.22 21.29
N MET A 64 -2.41 4.26 21.75
CA MET A 64 -2.02 4.37 23.16
C MET A 64 -1.76 5.82 23.59
N ASP A 65 -1.84 6.79 22.68
CA ASP A 65 -1.64 8.21 22.97
C ASP A 65 -2.74 8.74 23.91
N ASP A 66 -2.41 9.72 24.75
CA ASP A 66 -3.34 10.42 25.62
C ASP A 66 -4.21 11.42 24.82
N ASP A 67 -3.69 11.95 23.72
CA ASP A 67 -4.39 12.83 22.79
C ASP A 67 -5.50 12.07 22.04
N ASN A 68 -6.72 12.61 22.13
CA ASN A 68 -7.88 12.08 21.44
C ASN A 68 -7.74 12.16 19.92
N ASP A 69 -7.10 13.20 19.40
CA ASP A 69 -6.97 13.39 17.96
C ASP A 69 -5.98 12.38 17.37
N ALA A 70 -4.84 12.16 18.04
CA ALA A 70 -3.90 11.08 17.73
C ALA A 70 -4.57 9.70 17.71
N ARG A 71 -5.32 9.35 18.76
CA ARG A 71 -6.08 8.08 18.83
C ARG A 71 -7.10 7.94 17.71
N ASN A 72 -7.81 9.01 17.38
CA ASN A 72 -8.80 9.00 16.31
C ASN A 72 -8.14 8.78 14.95
N THR A 73 -6.99 9.39 14.69
CA THR A 73 -6.17 9.13 13.50
C THR A 73 -5.75 7.65 13.46
N GLY A 74 -5.18 7.12 14.55
CA GLY A 74 -4.81 5.69 14.62
C GLY A 74 -5.97 4.73 14.31
N ARG A 75 -7.16 4.97 14.87
CA ARG A 75 -8.36 4.15 14.61
C ARG A 75 -8.80 4.21 13.15
N LYS A 76 -8.82 5.40 12.53
CA LYS A 76 -9.18 5.58 11.12
C LYS A 76 -8.22 4.83 10.20
N PHE A 77 -6.91 4.97 10.42
CA PHE A 77 -5.89 4.33 9.60
C PHE A 77 -5.89 2.81 9.75
N LEU A 78 -6.11 2.28 10.97
CA LEU A 78 -6.26 0.85 11.21
C LEU A 78 -7.50 0.28 10.51
N SER A 79 -8.65 0.93 10.65
CA SER A 79 -9.88 0.49 9.97
C SER A 79 -9.73 0.54 8.44
N GLY A 80 -9.10 1.61 7.93
CA GLY A 80 -8.82 1.76 6.50
C GLY A 80 -7.91 0.67 5.97
N SER A 81 -6.83 0.34 6.69
CA SER A 81 -5.91 -0.74 6.30
C SER A 81 -6.62 -2.10 6.21
N GLY A 82 -7.49 -2.41 7.18
CA GLY A 82 -8.29 -3.64 7.15
C GLY A 82 -9.19 -3.74 5.90
N GLU A 83 -9.81 -2.63 5.51
CA GLU A 83 -10.67 -2.56 4.32
C GLU A 83 -9.86 -2.70 3.02
N ILE A 84 -8.69 -2.03 2.94
CA ILE A 84 -7.76 -2.17 1.80
C ILE A 84 -7.34 -3.63 1.65
N LYS A 85 -6.86 -4.27 2.73
CA LYS A 85 -6.47 -5.69 2.71
C LYS A 85 -7.60 -6.60 2.25
N ARG A 86 -8.85 -6.31 2.66
CA ARG A 86 -10.03 -7.06 2.22
C ARG A 86 -10.27 -6.93 0.71
N VAL A 87 -10.32 -5.70 0.19
CA VAL A 87 -10.54 -5.42 -1.24
C VAL A 87 -9.41 -6.01 -2.09
N PHE A 88 -8.17 -5.82 -1.66
CA PHE A 88 -6.98 -6.35 -2.33
C PHE A 88 -6.99 -7.89 -2.37
N GLY A 89 -7.36 -8.53 -1.26
CA GLY A 89 -7.50 -9.99 -1.19
C GLY A 89 -8.59 -10.54 -2.11
N GLN A 90 -9.71 -9.83 -2.28
CA GLN A 90 -10.77 -10.19 -3.23
C GLN A 90 -10.29 -10.06 -4.68
N TYR A 91 -9.59 -8.98 -4.98
CA TYR A 91 -8.99 -8.74 -6.29
C TYR A 91 -7.98 -9.85 -6.66
N LEU A 92 -7.06 -10.20 -5.77
CA LEU A 92 -6.10 -11.29 -6.00
C LEU A 92 -6.79 -12.63 -6.21
N LYS A 93 -7.83 -12.96 -5.43
CA LYS A 93 -8.61 -14.20 -5.61
C LYS A 93 -9.31 -14.26 -6.97
N ARG A 94 -9.74 -13.11 -7.50
CA ARG A 94 -10.42 -13.01 -8.79
C ARG A 94 -9.46 -13.17 -9.97
N TRP A 95 -8.30 -12.52 -9.89
CA TRP A 95 -7.42 -12.35 -11.04
C TRP A 95 -6.12 -13.15 -10.96
N CYS A 96 -5.84 -13.85 -9.86
CA CYS A 96 -4.63 -14.62 -9.68
C CYS A 96 -4.90 -16.07 -9.25
N LYS A 97 -3.98 -16.98 -9.58
CA LYS A 97 -3.87 -18.29 -8.93
C LYS A 97 -2.40 -18.59 -8.68
N GLY A 98 -2.00 -18.65 -7.40
CA GLY A 98 -0.58 -18.72 -7.06
C GLY A 98 0.13 -17.43 -7.52
N LYS A 99 1.24 -17.58 -8.26
CA LYS A 99 2.01 -16.47 -8.84
C LYS A 99 1.73 -16.27 -10.34
N GLU A 100 0.50 -16.58 -10.78
CA GLU A 100 0.07 -16.41 -12.16
C GLU A 100 -1.17 -15.52 -12.25
N LEU A 101 -1.21 -14.63 -13.25
CA LEU A 101 -2.38 -13.85 -13.62
C LEU A 101 -3.35 -14.71 -14.46
N ARG A 102 -4.64 -14.62 -14.14
CA ARG A 102 -5.72 -15.35 -14.81
C ARG A 102 -6.73 -14.37 -15.39
N ILE A 103 -6.37 -13.79 -16.53
CA ILE A 103 -7.13 -12.74 -17.19
C ILE A 103 -8.07 -13.37 -18.22
N ARG A 104 -9.34 -13.55 -17.83
CA ARG A 104 -10.41 -14.04 -18.73
C ARG A 104 -11.10 -12.93 -19.50
N ASP A 105 -11.18 -11.76 -18.89
CA ASP A 105 -11.78 -10.54 -19.44
C ASP A 105 -10.79 -9.41 -19.15
N HIS A 106 -10.14 -8.94 -20.22
CA HIS A 106 -9.04 -7.98 -20.12
C HIS A 106 -9.52 -6.58 -19.74
N GLU A 107 -10.66 -6.14 -20.26
CA GLU A 107 -11.26 -4.85 -19.92
C GLU A 107 -11.69 -4.82 -18.45
N ALA A 108 -12.32 -5.90 -17.97
CA ALA A 108 -12.66 -6.01 -16.56
C ALA A 108 -11.41 -6.07 -15.67
N PHE A 109 -10.35 -6.77 -16.10
CA PHE A 109 -9.08 -6.78 -15.39
C PHE A 109 -8.48 -5.37 -15.30
N ILE A 110 -8.40 -4.63 -16.41
CA ILE A 110 -7.85 -3.26 -16.42
C ILE A 110 -8.60 -2.36 -15.44
N ARG A 111 -9.93 -2.37 -15.50
CA ARG A 111 -10.77 -1.53 -14.63
C ARG A 111 -10.54 -1.86 -13.16
N ASP A 112 -10.63 -3.13 -12.79
CA ASP A 112 -10.46 -3.57 -11.41
C ASP A 112 -9.02 -3.30 -10.91
N THR A 113 -8.01 -3.48 -11.77
CA THR A 113 -6.61 -3.21 -11.42
C THR A 113 -6.36 -1.73 -11.18
N ARG A 114 -6.93 -0.85 -12.03
CA ARG A 114 -6.83 0.60 -11.85
C ARG A 114 -7.53 1.06 -10.57
N GLU A 115 -8.63 0.42 -10.18
CA GLU A 115 -9.29 0.70 -8.90
C GLU A 115 -8.39 0.35 -7.71
N ILE A 116 -7.68 -0.78 -7.77
CA ILE A 116 -6.67 -1.13 -6.77
C ILE A 116 -5.55 -0.10 -6.69
N PHE A 117 -4.99 0.31 -7.83
CA PHE A 117 -3.95 1.34 -7.85
C PHE A 117 -4.45 2.66 -7.27
N ALA A 118 -5.63 3.13 -7.67
CA ALA A 118 -6.22 4.36 -7.14
C ALA A 118 -6.51 4.29 -5.64
N LEU A 119 -6.89 3.12 -5.13
CA LEU A 119 -7.10 2.89 -3.70
C LEU A 119 -5.78 2.95 -2.92
N VAL A 120 -4.70 2.37 -3.44
CA VAL A 120 -3.37 2.42 -2.81
C VAL A 120 -2.74 3.81 -2.89
N ILE A 121 -2.89 4.53 -4.01
CA ILE A 121 -2.39 5.90 -4.14
C ILE A 121 -3.11 6.85 -3.16
N ARG A 122 -4.44 6.80 -3.09
CA ARG A 122 -5.19 7.59 -2.10
C ARG A 122 -4.75 7.29 -0.67
N ARG A 123 -4.43 6.04 -0.40
CA ARG A 123 -3.93 5.63 0.90
C ARG A 123 -2.58 6.28 1.23
N ILE A 124 -1.64 6.27 0.29
CA ILE A 124 -0.33 6.94 0.41
C ILE A 124 -0.51 8.46 0.60
N ASP A 125 -1.43 9.08 -0.13
CA ASP A 125 -1.72 10.51 0.02
C ASP A 125 -2.23 10.82 1.43
N ASP A 126 -3.18 10.02 1.93
CA ASP A 126 -3.71 10.17 3.29
C ASP A 126 -2.61 9.99 4.34
N GLU A 127 -1.67 9.05 4.15
CA GLU A 127 -0.54 8.85 5.05
C GLU A 127 0.36 10.09 5.12
N ILE A 128 0.70 10.66 3.96
CA ILE A 128 1.56 11.84 3.85
C ILE A 128 0.89 13.08 4.45
N VAL A 129 -0.42 13.24 4.22
CA VAL A 129 -1.16 14.44 4.64
C VAL A 129 -1.61 14.36 6.09
N HIS A 130 -1.89 13.16 6.62
CA HIS A 130 -2.52 13.00 7.93
C HIS A 130 -1.71 12.14 8.90
N LEU A 131 -1.31 10.93 8.50
CA LEU A 131 -0.67 9.97 9.42
C LEU A 131 0.73 10.42 9.85
N TYR A 132 1.62 10.65 8.90
CA TYR A 132 3.02 10.99 9.18
C TYR A 132 3.15 12.32 9.94
N PRO A 133 2.41 13.40 9.59
CA PRO A 133 2.40 14.61 10.39
C PRO A 133 1.96 14.39 11.83
N THR A 134 0.94 13.56 12.06
CA THR A 134 0.46 13.24 13.41
C THR A 134 1.54 12.52 14.22
N LEU A 135 2.23 11.54 13.62
CA LEU A 135 3.31 10.81 14.30
C LEU A 135 4.54 11.69 14.57
N LEU A 136 4.89 12.58 13.63
CA LEU A 136 6.00 13.52 13.80
C LEU A 136 5.70 14.53 14.91
N HIS A 137 4.48 15.07 14.95
CA HIS A 137 4.05 16.01 15.99
C HIS A 137 4.13 15.40 17.39
N ASN A 138 3.73 14.14 17.54
CA ASN A 138 3.77 13.41 18.81
C ASN A 138 5.13 12.75 19.12
N GLY A 139 6.14 12.95 18.26
CA GLY A 139 7.51 12.45 18.49
C GLY A 139 7.67 10.93 18.32
N TYR A 140 6.73 10.27 17.66
CA TYR A 140 6.73 8.81 17.48
C TYR A 140 7.42 8.33 16.20
N LEU A 141 7.63 9.23 15.23
CA LEU A 141 8.27 8.89 13.96
C LEU A 141 9.64 9.59 13.83
N PRO A 142 10.76 8.85 13.89
CA PRO A 142 12.07 9.44 13.66
C PRO A 142 12.26 9.81 12.18
N MET A 143 12.94 10.92 11.90
CA MET A 143 13.21 11.36 10.52
C MET A 143 14.18 10.41 9.78
N LYS A 144 15.16 9.86 10.48
CA LYS A 144 16.15 8.90 9.96
C LYS A 144 16.19 7.67 10.85
N ALA A 145 16.49 6.51 10.27
CA ALA A 145 16.76 5.30 11.03
C ALA A 145 17.90 5.58 12.04
N GLN A 146 17.72 5.17 13.29
CA GLN A 146 18.83 5.17 14.26
C GLN A 146 19.84 4.13 13.79
N ALA A 147 21.10 4.54 13.61
CA ALA A 147 22.19 3.60 13.42
C ALA A 147 22.23 2.70 14.65
N ALA A 148 22.04 1.39 14.42
CA ALA A 148 22.23 0.37 15.44
C ALA A 148 23.70 0.29 15.88
#